data_AF-A0A946MAN6-F1
#
_entry.id   AF-A0A946MAN6-F1
#
_cell.length_a   1.000
_cell.length_b   1.000
_cell.length_c   1.000
_cell.angle_alpha   90.00
_cell.angle_beta   90.00
_cell.angle_gamma   90.00
#
_symmetry.space_group_name_H-M   'P 1'
#
loop_
_entity.id
_entity.type
_entity.pdbx_description
1 polymer ?
#
loop_
_entity_poly.entity_id
_entity_poly.type
_entity_poly.pdbx_seq_one_letter_code
_entity_poly.pdbx_strand_id
1 'polypeptide(L)'
;MKRLAGALLFGLLFAMEAQAQTSYPMLMTLQPIAIQIGTTGVLEVQSRHSMWGANQVIISGEGLSGEVVHPELPAAKEGEKPKEPSLTTLKIKFIATPDAAPGVREFK
;
A
#
# COMPACT_ATOMS: atom_id res chain seq x y z
N MET A 1 27.86 -27.58 -32.91
CA MET A 1 26.40 -27.38 -32.95
C MET A 1 25.68 -27.85 -31.67
N LYS A 2 25.91 -29.08 -31.16
CA LYS A 2 25.24 -29.57 -29.93
C LYS A 2 25.54 -28.76 -28.65
N ARG A 3 26.75 -28.16 -28.55
CA ARG A 3 27.13 -27.29 -27.42
C ARG A 3 26.44 -25.91 -27.43
N LEU A 4 26.09 -25.38 -28.61
CA LEU A 4 25.29 -24.16 -28.71
C LEU A 4 23.82 -24.41 -28.36
N ALA A 5 23.28 -25.58 -28.74
CA ALA A 5 21.91 -25.96 -28.42
C ALA A 5 21.66 -26.08 -26.90
N GLY A 6 22.65 -26.60 -26.15
CA GLY A 6 22.56 -26.68 -24.68
C GLY A 6 22.58 -25.33 -23.99
N ALA A 7 23.35 -24.36 -24.50
CA ALA A 7 23.40 -23.00 -23.95
C ALA A 7 22.09 -22.22 -24.21
N LEU A 8 21.47 -22.43 -25.37
CA LEU A 8 20.17 -21.82 -25.68
C LEU A 8 19.05 -22.36 -24.77
N LEU A 9 19.07 -23.66 -24.48
CA LEU A 9 18.06 -24.32 -23.64
C LEU A 9 18.16 -23.89 -22.17
N PHE A 10 19.37 -23.58 -21.69
CA PHE A 10 19.61 -23.10 -20.33
C PHE A 10 19.12 -21.65 -20.12
N GLY A 11 19.19 -20.80 -21.15
CA GLY A 11 18.70 -19.41 -21.09
C GLY A 11 17.17 -19.29 -21.01
N LEU A 12 16.43 -20.24 -21.60
CA LEU A 12 14.96 -20.26 -21.58
C LEU A 12 14.38 -20.65 -20.21
N LEU A 13 15.14 -21.39 -19.38
CA LEU A 13 14.70 -21.79 -18.04
C LEU A 13 14.84 -20.67 -16.99
N PHE A 14 15.51 -19.56 -17.33
CA PHE A 14 15.67 -18.37 -16.48
C PHE A 14 14.70 -17.23 -16.84
N ALA A 15 13.71 -17.48 -17.70
CA ALA A 15 12.54 -16.62 -17.83
C ALA A 15 11.67 -16.75 -16.56
N MET A 16 12.22 -16.37 -15.41
CA MET A 16 11.45 -16.17 -14.19
C MET A 16 10.34 -15.19 -14.50
N GLU A 17 9.16 -15.51 -13.99
CA GLU A 17 7.99 -14.66 -14.03
C GLU A 17 8.36 -13.26 -13.55
N ALA A 18 8.49 -12.34 -14.51
CA ALA A 18 8.40 -10.92 -14.21
C ALA A 18 6.96 -10.69 -13.79
N GLN A 19 6.68 -10.93 -12.50
CA GLN A 19 5.46 -10.51 -11.84
C GLN A 19 5.41 -8.99 -12.01
N ALA A 20 4.71 -8.54 -13.05
CA ALA A 20 4.46 -7.13 -13.24
C ALA A 20 3.84 -6.63 -11.94
N GLN A 21 4.46 -5.62 -11.31
CA GLN A 21 3.91 -5.00 -10.11
C GLN A 21 2.52 -4.51 -10.47
N THR A 22 1.51 -5.23 -10.02
CA THR A 22 0.16 -4.72 -10.06
C THR A 22 0.11 -3.69 -8.93
N SER A 23 -0.07 -2.41 -9.28
CA SER A 23 -0.28 -1.35 -8.28
C SER A 23 -1.71 -1.49 -7.72
N TYR A 24 -1.98 -2.62 -7.08
CA TYR A 24 -3.15 -2.82 -6.27
C TYR A 24 -2.74 -2.62 -4.81
N PRO A 25 -3.53 -1.84 -4.05
CA PRO A 25 -4.77 -1.18 -4.43
C PRO A 25 -4.54 0.17 -5.13
N MET A 26 -5.32 0.46 -6.19
CA MET A 26 -5.31 1.78 -6.86
C MET A 26 -5.94 2.82 -5.94
N LEU A 27 -5.12 3.76 -5.43
CA LEU A 27 -5.58 4.87 -4.60
C LEU A 27 -6.23 5.94 -5.47
N MET A 28 -7.38 6.43 -5.03
CA MET A 28 -8.24 7.34 -5.80
C MET A 28 -8.26 8.74 -5.19
N THR A 29 -8.53 8.84 -3.89
CA THR A 29 -8.69 10.12 -3.20
C THR A 29 -8.11 10.05 -1.79
N LEU A 30 -7.77 11.22 -1.25
CA LEU A 30 -7.30 11.43 0.11
C LEU A 30 -8.07 12.61 0.71
N GLN A 31 -8.68 12.44 1.88
CA GLN A 31 -9.49 13.46 2.53
C GLN A 31 -9.22 13.52 4.05
N PRO A 32 -8.88 14.70 4.62
CA PRO A 32 -8.48 15.93 3.93
C PRO A 32 -7.22 15.74 3.07
N ILE A 33 -6.99 16.63 2.09
CA ILE A 33 -5.85 16.52 1.16
C ILE A 33 -4.50 16.96 1.78
N ALA A 34 -4.53 17.57 2.97
CA ALA A 34 -3.35 18.13 3.62
C ALA A 34 -3.47 18.07 5.15
N ILE A 35 -2.31 18.04 5.81
CA ILE A 35 -2.15 18.28 7.25
C ILE A 35 -1.22 19.47 7.47
N GLN A 36 -1.35 20.11 8.63
CA GLN A 36 -0.47 21.20 9.01
C GLN A 36 0.87 20.63 9.54
N ILE A 37 1.98 21.30 9.22
CA ILE A 37 3.31 20.98 9.78
C ILE A 37 3.26 21.04 11.30
N GLY A 38 3.92 20.11 11.97
CA GLY A 38 3.92 19.99 13.43
C GLY A 38 2.62 19.43 14.02
N THR A 39 1.75 18.85 13.20
CA THR A 39 0.47 18.28 13.65
C THR A 39 0.32 16.81 13.26
N THR A 40 -0.69 16.18 13.85
CA THR A 40 -1.16 14.84 13.50
C THR A 40 -2.57 14.95 12.92
N GLY A 41 -2.83 14.25 11.82
CA GLY A 41 -4.15 14.20 11.19
C GLY A 41 -4.54 12.78 10.83
N VAL A 42 -5.82 12.43 11.00
CA VAL A 42 -6.39 11.18 10.50
C VAL A 42 -7.06 11.47 9.17
N LEU A 43 -6.52 10.90 8.10
CA LEU A 43 -6.98 11.09 6.73
C LEU A 43 -7.59 9.80 6.22
N GLU A 44 -8.61 9.94 5.40
CA GLU A 44 -9.28 8.86 4.70
C GLU A 44 -8.71 8.70 3.30
N VAL A 45 -8.22 7.51 2.99
CA VAL A 45 -7.81 7.09 1.65
C VAL A 45 -8.93 6.26 1.05
N GLN A 46 -9.32 6.55 -0.17
CA GLN A 46 -10.25 5.70 -0.93
C GLN A 46 -9.51 5.01 -2.07
N SER A 47 -9.88 3.76 -2.34
CA SER A 47 -9.25 2.93 -3.36
C SER A 47 -10.27 2.20 -4.22
N ARG A 48 -9.83 1.78 -5.41
CA ARG A 48 -10.65 0.95 -6.30
C ARG A 48 -10.75 -0.51 -5.84
N HIS A 49 -9.70 -1.01 -5.18
CA HIS A 49 -9.59 -2.39 -4.71
C HIS A 49 -9.33 -2.41 -3.21
N SER A 50 -9.66 -3.51 -2.53
CA SER A 50 -9.49 -3.62 -1.08
C SER A 50 -8.06 -3.30 -0.64
N MET A 51 -7.92 -2.47 0.39
CA MET A 51 -6.70 -2.19 1.14
C MET A 51 -6.55 -3.10 2.37
N TRP A 52 -7.36 -4.17 2.45
CA TRP A 52 -7.22 -5.15 3.52
C TRP A 52 -5.82 -5.75 3.53
N GLY A 53 -5.20 -5.82 4.71
CA GLY A 53 -3.82 -6.28 4.87
C GLY A 53 -2.74 -5.19 4.75
N ALA A 54 -3.08 -3.95 4.39
CA ALA A 54 -2.13 -2.83 4.44
C ALA A 54 -1.58 -2.65 5.86
N ASN A 55 -0.27 -2.67 6.05
CA ASN A 55 0.36 -2.64 7.38
C ASN A 55 1.36 -1.49 7.57
N GLN A 56 1.71 -0.81 6.48
CA GLN A 56 2.70 0.24 6.46
C GLN A 56 2.28 1.30 5.46
N VAL A 57 2.67 2.54 5.73
CA VAL A 57 2.56 3.67 4.81
C VAL A 57 3.97 4.15 4.51
N ILE A 58 4.30 4.25 3.23
CA ILE A 58 5.61 4.73 2.79
C ILE A 58 5.41 6.11 2.19
N ILE A 59 6.07 7.12 2.77
CA ILE A 59 5.94 8.53 2.39
C ILE A 59 7.28 9.02 1.81
N SER A 60 7.23 9.78 0.73
CA SER A 60 8.43 10.39 0.15
C SER A 60 8.92 11.58 0.98
N GLY A 61 10.25 11.70 1.12
CA GLY A 61 10.88 12.75 1.90
C GLY A 61 10.94 12.45 3.40
N GLU A 62 11.45 13.42 4.17
CA GLU A 62 11.67 13.31 5.61
C GLU A 62 10.65 14.16 6.40
N GLY A 63 10.51 13.88 7.70
CA GLY A 63 9.63 14.63 8.61
C GLY A 63 8.14 14.25 8.54
N LEU A 64 7.78 13.21 7.77
CA LEU A 64 6.43 12.64 7.76
C LEU A 64 6.43 11.13 8.02
N SER A 65 5.45 10.66 8.78
CA SER A 65 5.17 9.23 8.97
C SER A 65 3.66 8.96 8.91
N GLY A 66 3.29 7.69 8.67
CA GLY A 66 1.90 7.25 8.57
C GLY A 66 1.66 5.92 9.28
N GLU A 67 0.56 5.85 10.02
CA GLU A 67 0.10 4.65 10.73
C GLU A 67 -1.24 4.20 10.15
N VAL A 68 -1.34 2.94 9.72
CA VAL A 68 -2.59 2.37 9.22
C VAL A 68 -3.54 2.11 10.40
N VAL A 69 -4.76 2.63 10.30
CA VAL A 69 -5.83 2.38 11.28
C VAL A 69 -6.82 1.40 10.68
N HIS A 70 -6.67 0.12 11.02
CA HIS A 70 -7.61 -0.92 10.59
C HIS A 70 -8.94 -0.79 11.33
N PRO A 71 -10.08 -0.96 10.63
CA PRO A 71 -11.36 -1.06 11.29
C PRO A 71 -11.46 -2.37 12.07
N GLU A 72 -12.17 -2.33 13.20
CA GLU A 72 -12.54 -3.53 13.93
C GLU A 72 -13.50 -4.37 13.08
N LEU A 73 -13.20 -5.66 12.93
CA LEU A 73 -14.10 -6.59 12.25
C LEU A 73 -15.18 -7.09 13.22
N PRO A 74 -16.44 -7.20 12.77
CA PRO A 74 -17.45 -7.88 13.56
C PRO A 74 -17.03 -9.34 13.81
N ALA A 75 -17.33 -9.84 15.01
CA ALA A 75 -17.02 -11.23 15.35
C ALA A 75 -17.67 -12.18 14.33
N ALA A 76 -16.88 -13.13 13.82
CA ALA A 76 -17.38 -14.16 12.93
C ALA A 76 -18.44 -14.99 13.66
N LYS A 77 -19.58 -15.26 12.99
CA LYS A 77 -20.59 -16.19 13.50
C LYS A 77 -20.03 -17.61 13.47
N GLU A 78 -20.35 -18.42 14.48
CA GLU A 78 -19.89 -19.81 14.53
C GLU A 78 -20.28 -20.58 13.26
N GLY A 79 -19.29 -21.21 12.63
CA GLY A 79 -19.45 -22.01 11.40
C GLY A 79 -19.24 -21.25 10.08
N GLU A 80 -19.06 -19.92 10.11
CA GLU A 80 -18.78 -19.14 8.91
C GLU A 80 -17.26 -18.97 8.69
N LYS A 81 -16.78 -19.20 7.46
CA LYS A 81 -15.36 -18.98 7.14
C LYS A 81 -15.05 -17.48 7.22
N PRO A 82 -13.90 -17.07 7.79
CA PRO A 82 -13.48 -15.68 7.79
C PRO A 82 -13.43 -15.16 6.35
N LYS A 83 -14.27 -14.17 6.03
CA LYS A 83 -14.25 -13.50 4.74
C LYS A 83 -13.45 -12.22 4.85
N GLU A 84 -12.48 -12.05 3.98
CA GLU A 84 -11.74 -10.78 3.91
C GLU A 84 -12.69 -9.64 3.54
N PRO A 85 -12.67 -8.53 4.30
CA PRO A 85 -13.50 -7.38 4.01
C PRO A 85 -13.04 -6.70 2.72
N SER A 86 -14.00 -6.10 2.01
CA SER A 86 -13.70 -5.15 0.94
C SER A 86 -13.42 -3.77 1.53
N LEU A 87 -12.22 -3.56 2.06
CA LEU A 87 -11.80 -2.31 2.67
C LEU A 87 -11.36 -1.30 1.60
N THR A 88 -12.31 -0.65 0.94
CA THR A 88 -12.02 0.38 -0.08
C THR A 88 -11.84 1.79 0.48
N THR A 89 -12.01 1.94 1.79
CA THR A 89 -11.84 3.19 2.53
C THR A 89 -11.01 2.89 3.77
N LEU A 90 -9.84 3.51 3.89
CA LEU A 90 -8.89 3.25 4.97
C LEU A 90 -8.50 4.56 5.66
N LYS A 91 -8.51 4.54 6.99
CA LYS A 91 -7.99 5.67 7.77
C LYS A 91 -6.49 5.48 7.97
N ILE A 92 -5.73 6.53 7.68
CA ILE A 92 -4.31 6.62 7.95
C ILE A 92 -4.08 7.82 8.85
N LYS A 93 -3.38 7.60 9.95
CA LYS A 93 -2.92 8.67 10.83
C LYS A 93 -1.56 9.15 10.35
N PHE A 94 -1.53 10.34 9.79
CA PHE A 94 -0.31 11.01 9.36
C PHE A 94 0.22 11.91 10.47
N ILE A 95 1.54 11.92 10.63
CA ILE A 95 2.26 12.74 11.61
C ILE A 95 3.28 13.57 10.82
N ALA A 96 3.15 14.90 10.89
CA ALA A 96 4.15 15.82 10.36
C ALA A 96 4.95 16.43 11.53
N THR A 97 6.26 16.25 11.51
CA THR A 97 7.14 16.86 12.51
C THR A 97 7.19 18.39 12.32
N PRO A 98 7.55 19.18 13.36
CA PRO A 98 7.62 20.64 13.24
C PRO A 98 8.67 21.16 12.24
N ASP A 99 9.68 20.33 11.93
CA ASP A 99 10.77 20.60 10.99
C ASP A 99 10.52 20.01 9.59
N ALA A 100 9.37 19.37 9.37
CA ALA A 100 8.99 18.85 8.06
C ALA A 100 8.94 19.98 7.01
N ALA A 101 9.59 19.77 5.87
CA ALA A 101 9.52 20.75 4.79
C ALA A 101 8.08 20.84 4.21
N PRO A 102 7.58 22.04 3.87
CA PRO A 102 6.28 22.20 3.24
C PRO A 102 6.29 21.66 1.80
N GLY A 103 5.14 21.20 1.32
CA GLY A 103 4.95 20.82 -0.08
C GLY A 103 4.15 19.55 -0.27
N VAL A 104 4.01 19.16 -1.54
CA VAL A 104 3.33 17.93 -1.94
C VAL A 104 4.21 16.72 -1.60
N ARG A 105 3.57 15.67 -1.09
CA ARG A 105 4.20 14.39 -0.75
C ARG A 105 3.52 13.27 -1.50
N GLU A 106 4.30 12.27 -1.90
CA GLU A 106 3.79 11.03 -2.46
C GLU A 106 3.74 9.98 -1.36
N PHE A 107 2.74 9.11 -1.39
CA PHE A 107 2.66 7.97 -0.48
C PHE A 107 2.07 6.73 -1.16
N LYS A 108 2.33 5.56 -0.57
CA LYS A 108 1.80 4.26 -0.97
C LYS A 108 1.61 3.35 0.24
#